data_AF-A0A1D2RP68-F1
#
_entry.id   AF-A0A1D2RP68-F1
#
_cell.length_a   1.000
_cell.length_b   1.000
_cell.length_c   1.000
_cell.angle_alpha   90.00
_cell.angle_beta   90.00
_cell.angle_gamma   90.00
#
_symmetry.space_group_name_H-M   'P 1'
#
loop_
_entity.id
_entity.type
_entity.pdbx_description
1 polymer ?
#
loop_
_entity_poly.entity_id
_entity_poly.type
_entity_poly.pdbx_seq_one_letter_code
_entity_poly.pdbx_strand_id
1 'polypeptide(L)'
;MITAAMLPFGAAMLLAAPAAAQGTNGERVNMVIAFSEEECPAARDQEIVVCEILVEEERYRIPSNLRFSDSPQNVAWSRRVDKIRYAGEFGAMSCSPAGAGGFTGCTQQFIDAWAQDRSEAEGIRFGQLINRARQERLGEIDQSAAEEQSRVEMIEREYMQRLERERAGELPGTTGTGTTPAPANTPEEAELPPLTPRR
;
A
#
# COMPACT_ATOMS: atom_id res chain seq x y z
N MET A 1 51.72 -13.10 -37.43
CA MET A 1 51.78 -12.90 -35.97
C MET A 1 51.26 -11.52 -35.64
N ILE A 2 49.95 -11.35 -35.42
CA ILE A 2 49.37 -10.28 -34.59
C ILE A 2 48.12 -10.87 -33.92
N THR A 3 48.20 -11.05 -32.62
CA THR A 3 47.16 -11.54 -31.70
C THR A 3 46.18 -10.42 -31.38
N ALA A 4 44.90 -10.61 -31.67
CA ALA A 4 43.82 -9.76 -31.16
C ALA A 4 43.28 -10.39 -29.87
N ALA A 5 43.61 -9.80 -28.72
CA ALA A 5 43.07 -10.17 -27.42
C ALA A 5 41.65 -9.62 -27.28
N MET A 6 40.65 -10.51 -27.22
CA MET A 6 39.31 -10.18 -26.75
C MET A 6 39.32 -10.18 -25.21
N LEU A 7 39.15 -9.01 -24.60
CA LEU A 7 38.63 -8.89 -23.23
C LEU A 7 37.14 -8.57 -23.31
N PRO A 8 36.22 -9.45 -22.87
CA PRO A 8 34.91 -9.01 -22.46
C PRO A 8 35.03 -8.47 -21.03
N PHE A 9 35.23 -7.15 -20.93
CA PHE A 9 34.98 -6.40 -19.70
C PHE A 9 33.45 -6.30 -19.55
N GLY A 10 32.85 -7.13 -18.69
CA GLY A 10 31.39 -7.13 -18.56
C GLY A 10 30.81 -8.29 -17.76
N ALA A 11 31.34 -8.56 -16.57
CA ALA A 11 30.73 -9.51 -15.63
C ALA A 11 30.80 -8.93 -14.21
N ALA A 12 30.08 -7.83 -13.98
CA ALA A 12 29.93 -7.24 -12.64
C ALA A 12 28.60 -6.49 -12.52
N MET A 13 27.49 -7.16 -12.82
CA MET A 13 26.13 -6.66 -12.59
C MET A 13 25.24 -7.86 -12.29
N LEU A 14 25.30 -8.44 -11.09
CA LEU A 14 24.22 -9.36 -10.66
C LEU A 14 24.12 -9.66 -9.14
N LEU A 15 24.61 -8.81 -8.23
CA LEU A 15 24.58 -9.11 -6.78
C LEU A 15 24.12 -7.95 -5.87
N ALA A 16 23.24 -7.06 -6.36
CA ALA A 16 22.57 -6.09 -5.50
C ALA A 16 21.05 -6.26 -5.58
N ALA A 17 20.51 -7.22 -4.81
CA ALA A 17 19.09 -7.20 -4.46
C ALA A 17 18.81 -7.94 -3.14
N PRO A 18 18.96 -7.23 -2.00
CA PRO A 18 17.94 -7.27 -0.96
C PRO A 18 17.18 -5.94 -0.85
N ALA A 19 17.59 -4.91 -1.59
CA ALA A 19 17.01 -3.57 -1.50
C ALA A 19 15.55 -3.49 -1.99
N ALA A 20 15.09 -4.41 -2.84
CA ALA A 20 13.70 -4.46 -3.30
C ALA A 20 12.71 -5.06 -2.28
N ALA A 21 13.21 -5.61 -1.16
CA ALA A 21 12.37 -6.10 -0.06
C ALA A 21 12.16 -5.05 1.04
N GLN A 22 12.92 -3.95 1.02
CA GLN A 22 12.70 -2.79 1.87
C GLN A 22 11.77 -1.85 1.08
N GLY A 23 10.62 -1.47 1.65
CA GLY A 23 9.64 -0.66 0.93
C GLY A 23 10.27 0.57 0.29
N THR A 24 9.67 1.06 -0.79
CA THR A 24 10.16 2.17 -1.62
C THR A 24 10.48 3.47 -0.87
N ASN A 25 10.11 3.56 0.42
CA ASN A 25 10.31 4.72 1.29
C ASN A 25 11.09 4.40 2.59
N GLY A 26 11.79 3.27 2.69
CA GLY A 26 12.49 2.86 3.93
C GLY A 26 11.57 2.35 5.05
N GLU A 27 10.28 2.14 4.73
CA GLU A 27 9.28 1.58 5.63
C GLU A 27 9.63 0.13 6.00
N ARG A 28 9.66 -0.17 7.30
CA ARG A 28 9.83 -1.54 7.80
C ARG A 28 8.45 -2.19 7.89
N VAL A 29 8.28 -3.36 7.28
CA VAL A 29 7.03 -4.12 7.40
C VAL A 29 7.25 -5.24 8.41
N ASN A 30 6.44 -5.25 9.46
CA ASN A 30 6.46 -6.30 10.47
C ASN A 30 5.12 -7.04 10.43
N MET A 31 5.18 -8.34 10.22
CA MET A 31 3.99 -9.18 10.11
C MET A 31 3.87 -10.00 11.38
N VAL A 32 2.74 -9.81 12.08
CA VAL A 32 2.47 -10.48 13.35
C VAL A 32 1.16 -11.23 13.21
N ILE A 33 1.23 -12.54 13.45
CA ILE A 33 0.04 -13.38 13.57
C ILE A 33 -0.31 -13.40 15.05
N ALA A 34 -1.41 -12.76 15.42
CA ALA A 34 -1.85 -12.60 16.81
C ALA A 34 -3.16 -13.37 17.03
N PHE A 35 -3.40 -13.81 18.27
CA PHE A 35 -4.63 -14.55 18.62
C PHE A 35 -5.70 -13.66 19.28
N SER A 36 -5.31 -12.45 19.67
CA SER A 36 -6.17 -11.41 20.22
C SER A 36 -5.71 -10.05 19.69
N GLU A 37 -6.63 -9.09 19.62
CA GLU A 37 -6.32 -7.71 19.21
C GLU A 37 -5.34 -7.02 20.17
N GLU A 38 -5.31 -7.45 21.43
CA GLU A 38 -4.42 -6.90 22.47
C GLU A 38 -2.95 -7.39 22.37
N GLU A 39 -2.68 -8.51 21.70
CA GLU A 39 -1.33 -9.04 21.46
C GLU A 39 -0.63 -8.36 20.28
N CYS A 40 -1.36 -7.59 19.47
CA CYS A 40 -0.81 -6.87 18.34
C CYS A 40 0.06 -5.69 18.79
N PRO A 41 1.37 -5.67 18.44
CA PRO A 41 2.22 -4.55 18.83
C PRO A 41 1.78 -3.28 18.10
N ALA A 42 1.66 -2.18 18.85
CA ALA A 42 1.42 -0.87 18.24
C ALA A 42 2.58 -0.52 17.29
N ALA A 43 2.22 -0.02 16.11
CA ALA A 43 3.19 0.48 15.13
C ALA A 43 4.09 1.55 15.76
N ARG A 44 5.42 1.43 15.56
CA ARG A 44 6.40 2.42 16.01
C ARG A 44 7.03 3.12 14.81
N ASP A 45 7.11 4.44 14.88
CA ASP A 45 7.79 5.31 13.91
C ASP A 45 7.38 5.04 12.45
N GLN A 46 8.25 4.41 11.65
CA GLN A 46 8.08 4.15 10.20
C GLN A 46 7.80 2.66 9.90
N GLU A 47 7.16 1.97 10.83
CA GLU A 47 6.83 0.55 10.72
C GLU A 47 5.36 0.33 10.37
N ILE A 48 5.09 -0.44 9.32
CA ILE A 48 3.75 -0.93 9.00
C ILE A 48 3.63 -2.31 9.68
N VAL A 49 2.85 -2.37 10.77
CA VAL A 49 2.51 -3.63 11.43
C VAL A 49 1.23 -4.16 10.80
N VAL A 50 1.32 -5.29 10.08
CA VAL A 50 0.15 -6.00 9.55
C VAL A 50 -0.16 -7.14 10.50
N CYS A 51 -1.25 -6.98 11.24
CA CYS A 51 -1.75 -7.97 12.18
C CYS A 51 -2.84 -8.83 11.55
N GLU A 52 -2.61 -10.14 11.51
CA GLU A 52 -3.65 -11.11 11.21
C GLU A 52 -4.14 -11.75 12.51
N ILE A 53 -5.43 -11.55 12.83
CA ILE A 53 -6.04 -12.05 14.05
C ILE A 53 -6.63 -13.45 13.78
N LEU A 54 -6.08 -14.48 14.41
CA LEU A 54 -6.63 -15.83 14.43
C LEU A 54 -7.50 -15.98 15.69
N VAL A 55 -8.79 -16.24 15.54
CA VAL A 55 -9.71 -16.39 16.69
C VAL A 55 -9.26 -17.54 17.62
N GLU A 56 -9.40 -17.35 18.93
CA GLU A 56 -8.95 -18.28 19.99
C GLU A 56 -9.44 -19.73 19.80
N GLU A 57 -10.63 -19.93 19.21
CA GLU A 57 -11.17 -21.27 18.88
C GLU A 57 -10.32 -22.03 17.85
N GLU A 58 -9.55 -21.33 17.02
CA GLU A 58 -8.62 -21.94 16.06
C GLU A 58 -7.30 -22.40 16.67
N ARG A 59 -7.03 -22.11 17.95
CA ARG A 59 -5.78 -22.54 18.62
C ARG A 59 -5.61 -24.06 18.68
N TYR A 60 -6.72 -24.80 18.87
CA TYR A 60 -6.71 -26.26 19.02
C TYR A 60 -7.30 -27.00 17.80
N ARG A 61 -7.63 -26.25 16.74
CA ARG A 61 -8.26 -26.76 15.51
C ARG A 61 -7.29 -26.66 14.35
N ILE A 62 -7.42 -27.55 13.36
CA ILE A 62 -6.69 -27.40 12.09
C ILE A 62 -7.05 -26.03 11.48
N PRO A 63 -6.07 -25.18 11.14
CA PRO A 63 -6.29 -23.88 10.51
C PRO A 63 -7.21 -24.00 9.29
N SER A 64 -8.09 -23.02 9.09
CA SER A 64 -9.13 -23.07 8.04
C SER A 64 -8.58 -23.35 6.64
N ASN A 65 -7.42 -22.78 6.30
CA ASN A 65 -6.69 -23.03 5.04
C ASN A 65 -6.22 -24.49 4.89
N LEU A 66 -5.99 -25.22 5.98
CA LEU A 66 -5.59 -26.62 5.98
C LEU A 66 -6.76 -27.59 6.21
N ARG A 67 -7.99 -27.08 6.34
CA ARG A 67 -9.19 -27.93 6.45
C ARG A 67 -9.62 -28.49 5.10
N PHE A 68 -9.20 -27.87 4.00
CA PHE A 68 -9.48 -28.36 2.66
C PHE A 68 -8.59 -29.57 2.38
N SER A 69 -9.21 -30.66 1.97
CA SER A 69 -8.52 -31.87 1.55
C SER A 69 -9.01 -32.22 0.15
N ASP A 70 -8.06 -32.43 -0.75
CA ASP A 70 -8.29 -32.87 -2.13
C ASP A 70 -8.74 -34.33 -2.24
N SER A 71 -9.14 -34.94 -1.11
CA SER A 71 -9.65 -36.30 -1.10
C SER A 71 -10.94 -36.37 -1.94
N PRO A 72 -11.07 -37.36 -2.84
CA PRO A 72 -12.25 -37.48 -3.71
C PRO A 72 -13.55 -37.73 -2.92
N GLN A 73 -13.46 -38.11 -1.65
CA GLN A 73 -14.60 -38.28 -0.75
C GLN A 73 -15.27 -36.95 -0.37
N ASN A 74 -14.53 -35.84 -0.39
CA ASN A 74 -15.04 -34.50 -0.07
C ASN A 74 -15.81 -33.83 -1.22
N VAL A 75 -15.82 -34.44 -2.40
CA VAL A 75 -16.51 -33.88 -3.58
C VAL A 75 -18.00 -34.17 -3.48
N ALA A 76 -18.80 -33.10 -3.46
CA ALA A 76 -20.27 -33.18 -3.47
C ALA A 76 -20.79 -34.09 -4.58
N TRP A 77 -21.85 -34.86 -4.28
CA TRP A 77 -22.43 -35.83 -5.23
C TRP A 77 -22.84 -35.17 -6.55
N SER A 78 -23.43 -33.98 -6.51
CA SER A 78 -23.79 -33.21 -7.70
C SER A 78 -22.60 -32.97 -8.63
N ARG A 79 -21.46 -32.54 -8.10
CA ARG A 79 -20.23 -32.32 -8.87
C ARG A 79 -19.69 -33.61 -9.46
N ARG A 80 -19.88 -34.75 -8.80
CA ARG A 80 -19.51 -36.07 -9.34
C ARG A 80 -20.42 -36.45 -10.51
N VAL A 81 -21.73 -36.23 -10.39
CA VAL A 81 -22.68 -36.47 -11.49
C VAL A 81 -22.40 -35.55 -12.68
N ASP A 82 -22.07 -34.28 -12.45
CA ASP A 82 -21.69 -33.36 -13.52
C ASP A 82 -20.48 -33.87 -14.31
N LYS A 83 -19.46 -34.42 -13.63
CA LYS A 83 -18.28 -35.01 -14.31
C LYS A 83 -18.64 -36.20 -15.19
N ILE A 84 -19.67 -36.98 -14.83
CA ILE A 84 -20.15 -38.10 -15.64
C ILE A 84 -20.74 -37.61 -16.98
N ARG A 85 -21.33 -36.41 -17.03
CA ARG A 85 -21.85 -35.83 -18.28
C ARG A 85 -20.76 -35.68 -19.35
N TYR A 86 -19.54 -35.39 -18.92
CA TYR A 86 -18.38 -35.19 -19.78
C TYR A 86 -17.63 -36.50 -20.10
N ALA A 87 -18.05 -37.63 -19.50
CA ALA A 87 -17.49 -38.94 -19.80
C ALA A 87 -17.88 -39.35 -21.24
N GLY A 88 -16.97 -39.15 -22.19
CA GLY A 88 -17.22 -39.35 -23.62
C GLY A 88 -16.84 -38.16 -24.49
N GLU A 89 -16.64 -36.98 -23.88
CA GLU A 89 -16.10 -35.82 -24.58
C GLU A 89 -14.59 -36.00 -24.78
N PHE A 90 -14.24 -36.56 -25.92
CA PHE A 90 -12.88 -36.88 -26.33
C PHE A 90 -12.53 -36.07 -27.58
N GLY A 91 -11.70 -35.03 -27.42
CA GLY A 91 -11.36 -34.11 -28.51
C GLY A 91 -10.55 -32.89 -28.04
N ALA A 92 -10.42 -31.90 -28.92
CA ALA A 92 -9.80 -30.63 -28.58
C ALA A 92 -10.49 -29.99 -27.36
N MET A 93 -9.72 -29.42 -26.44
CA MET A 93 -10.19 -28.82 -25.17
C MET A 93 -10.73 -29.79 -24.10
N SER A 94 -10.79 -31.10 -24.37
CA SER A 94 -11.06 -32.10 -23.33
C SER A 94 -9.75 -32.51 -22.63
N CYS A 95 -9.66 -32.56 -21.29
CA CYS A 95 -8.45 -33.10 -20.63
C CYS A 95 -8.50 -34.64 -20.55
N SER A 96 -8.59 -35.29 -21.72
CA SER A 96 -8.61 -36.74 -21.84
C SER A 96 -7.40 -37.25 -22.63
N PRO A 97 -6.78 -38.38 -22.23
CA PRO A 97 -5.76 -39.04 -23.04
C PRO A 97 -6.33 -39.73 -24.28
N ALA A 98 -7.66 -39.96 -24.34
CA ALA A 98 -8.34 -40.49 -25.49
C ALA A 98 -8.89 -39.32 -26.35
N GLY A 99 -8.45 -39.24 -27.62
CA GLY A 99 -8.92 -38.25 -28.59
C GLY A 99 -7.80 -37.33 -29.13
N ALA A 100 -7.95 -36.88 -30.38
CA ALA A 100 -7.03 -35.91 -30.97
C ALA A 100 -7.25 -34.51 -30.33
N GLY A 101 -6.17 -33.89 -29.88
CA GLY A 101 -6.22 -32.54 -29.30
C GLY A 101 -6.57 -32.46 -27.81
N GLY A 102 -6.72 -33.58 -27.09
CA GLY A 102 -7.04 -33.53 -25.65
C GLY A 102 -5.95 -32.88 -24.78
N PHE A 103 -4.70 -32.87 -25.24
CA PHE A 103 -3.61 -32.18 -24.54
C PHE A 103 -3.89 -30.69 -24.34
N THR A 104 -4.63 -30.02 -25.25
CA THR A 104 -4.90 -28.57 -25.14
C THR A 104 -5.80 -28.26 -23.95
N GLY A 105 -6.75 -29.15 -23.62
CA GLY A 105 -7.60 -29.01 -22.44
C GLY A 105 -6.82 -29.19 -21.13
N CYS A 106 -5.93 -30.18 -21.07
CA CYS A 106 -5.07 -30.36 -19.89
C CYS A 106 -4.09 -29.20 -19.71
N THR A 107 -3.53 -28.66 -20.80
CA THR A 107 -2.68 -27.47 -20.73
C THR A 107 -3.43 -26.28 -20.11
N GLN A 108 -4.69 -26.05 -20.50
CA GLN A 108 -5.49 -24.98 -19.87
C GLN A 108 -5.75 -25.26 -18.39
N GLN A 109 -6.10 -26.49 -18.01
CA GLN A 109 -6.27 -26.85 -16.60
C GLN A 109 -5.01 -26.61 -15.77
N PHE A 110 -3.82 -26.92 -16.31
CA PHE A 110 -2.57 -26.65 -15.62
C PHE A 110 -2.27 -25.14 -15.49
N ILE A 111 -2.62 -24.35 -16.52
CA ILE A 111 -2.50 -22.89 -16.46
C ILE A 111 -3.46 -22.32 -15.39
N ASP A 112 -4.70 -22.79 -15.36
CA ASP A 112 -5.71 -22.36 -14.39
C ASP A 112 -5.29 -22.73 -12.96
N ALA A 113 -4.81 -23.95 -12.74
CA ALA A 113 -4.29 -24.39 -11.44
C ALA A 113 -3.09 -23.54 -10.99
N TRP A 114 -2.13 -23.29 -11.89
CA TRP A 114 -1.00 -22.40 -11.61
C TRP A 114 -1.43 -20.97 -11.29
N ALA A 115 -2.45 -20.46 -11.98
CA ALA A 115 -2.98 -19.11 -11.74
C ALA A 115 -3.69 -19.04 -10.37
N GLN A 116 -4.43 -20.08 -9.99
CA GLN A 116 -5.05 -20.21 -8.67
C GLN A 116 -3.99 -20.24 -7.58
N ASP A 117 -2.98 -21.11 -7.68
CA ASP A 117 -1.87 -21.20 -6.73
C ASP A 117 -1.14 -19.86 -6.58
N ARG A 118 -0.94 -19.11 -7.68
CA ARG A 118 -0.36 -17.76 -7.62
C ARG A 118 -1.26 -16.74 -6.96
N SER A 119 -2.58 -16.83 -7.15
CA SER A 119 -3.53 -15.89 -6.56
C SER A 119 -3.68 -16.10 -5.05
N GLU A 120 -3.57 -17.34 -4.59
CA GLU A 120 -3.60 -17.72 -3.18
C GLU A 120 -2.24 -17.60 -2.50
N ALA A 121 -1.17 -17.39 -3.28
CA ALA A 121 0.17 -17.18 -2.74
C ALA A 121 0.14 -16.07 -1.69
N GLU A 122 0.59 -16.44 -0.49
CA GLU A 122 0.58 -15.61 0.72
C GLU A 122 1.16 -14.19 0.49
N GLY A 123 2.20 -14.07 -0.32
CA GLY A 123 2.82 -12.78 -0.68
C GLY A 123 1.90 -11.83 -1.47
N ILE A 124 0.93 -12.33 -2.24
CA ILE A 124 -0.05 -11.50 -2.96
C ILE A 124 -1.09 -10.95 -1.99
N ARG A 125 -1.62 -11.79 -1.10
CA ARG A 125 -2.58 -11.37 -0.06
C ARG A 125 -1.95 -10.33 0.86
N PHE A 126 -0.72 -10.55 1.31
CA PHE A 126 -0.01 -9.56 2.13
C PHE A 126 0.34 -8.29 1.35
N GLY A 127 0.72 -8.40 0.08
CA GLY A 127 0.90 -7.23 -0.78
C GLY A 127 -0.36 -6.37 -0.87
N GLN A 128 -1.54 -6.97 -0.97
CA GLN A 128 -2.81 -6.24 -0.96
C GLN A 128 -3.08 -5.55 0.38
N LEU A 129 -2.79 -6.19 1.51
CA LEU A 129 -2.93 -5.60 2.84
C LEU A 129 -1.98 -4.42 3.05
N ILE A 130 -0.71 -4.56 2.64
CA ILE A 130 0.28 -3.47 2.70
C ILE A 130 -0.17 -2.30 1.82
N ASN A 131 -0.68 -2.57 0.61
CA ASN A 131 -1.19 -1.53 -0.27
C ASN A 131 -2.40 -0.81 0.33
N ARG A 132 -3.32 -1.54 0.97
CA ARG A 132 -4.46 -0.94 1.67
C ARG A 132 -3.99 0.00 2.79
N ALA A 133 -3.10 -0.46 3.67
CA ALA A 133 -2.54 0.35 4.75
C ALA A 133 -1.80 1.60 4.22
N ARG A 134 -1.11 1.48 3.08
CA ARG A 134 -0.49 2.63 2.41
C ARG A 134 -1.53 3.64 1.93
N GLN A 135 -2.62 3.17 1.31
CA GLN A 135 -3.68 4.06 0.83
C GLN A 135 -4.40 4.76 1.99
N GLU A 136 -4.62 4.08 3.11
CA GLU A 136 -5.20 4.69 4.33
C GLU A 136 -4.31 5.84 4.83
N ARG A 137 -3.01 5.59 5.01
CA ARG A 137 -2.05 6.64 5.40
C ARG A 137 -1.95 7.78 4.39
N LEU A 138 -1.95 7.48 3.08
CA LEU A 138 -1.96 8.52 2.04
C LEU A 138 -3.23 9.37 2.13
N GLY A 139 -4.38 8.75 2.37
CA GLY A 139 -5.66 9.44 2.55
C GLY A 139 -5.70 10.35 3.78
N GLU A 140 -5.04 9.98 4.87
CA GLU A 140 -4.88 10.86 6.05
C GLU A 140 -3.98 12.08 5.75
N ILE A 141 -2.88 11.85 5.02
CA ILE A 141 -1.98 12.93 4.59
C ILE A 141 -2.74 13.91 3.68
N ASP A 142 -3.48 13.41 2.70
CA ASP A 142 -4.24 14.24 1.77
C ASP A 142 -5.33 15.07 2.48
N GLN A 143 -5.99 14.49 3.50
CA GLN A 143 -6.96 15.22 4.34
C GLN A 143 -6.27 16.35 5.12
N SER A 144 -5.16 16.07 5.80
CA SER A 144 -4.43 17.08 6.56
C SER A 144 -3.87 18.20 5.67
N ALA A 145 -3.43 17.87 4.45
CA ALA A 145 -2.96 18.83 3.48
C ALA A 145 -4.10 19.71 2.96
N ALA A 146 -5.29 19.15 2.73
CA ALA A 146 -6.47 19.91 2.31
C ALA A 146 -6.97 20.88 3.40
N GLU A 147 -6.94 20.46 4.67
CA GLU A 147 -7.28 21.33 5.80
C GLU A 147 -6.31 22.51 5.91
N GLU A 148 -5.00 22.24 5.83
CA GLU A 148 -3.98 23.30 5.88
C GLU A 148 -4.11 24.26 4.70
N GLN A 149 -4.31 23.73 3.49
CA GLN A 149 -4.53 24.54 2.30
C GLN A 149 -5.75 25.46 2.47
N SER A 150 -6.86 24.94 3.00
CA SER A 150 -8.05 25.75 3.27
C SER A 150 -7.80 26.86 4.31
N ARG A 151 -6.97 26.58 5.31
CA ARG A 151 -6.57 27.52 6.35
C ARG A 151 -5.72 28.64 5.78
N VAL A 152 -4.73 28.29 4.95
CA VAL A 152 -3.87 29.26 4.25
C VAL A 152 -4.71 30.17 3.36
N GLU A 153 -5.64 29.62 2.58
CA GLU A 153 -6.51 30.42 1.72
C GLU A 153 -7.41 31.39 2.49
N MET A 154 -7.89 31.01 3.69
CA MET A 154 -8.63 31.92 4.56
C MET A 154 -7.74 33.08 5.06
N ILE A 155 -6.51 32.77 5.49
CA ILE A 155 -5.54 33.76 5.95
C ILE A 155 -5.16 34.71 4.81
N GLU A 156 -4.93 34.19 3.61
CA GLU A 156 -4.62 35.00 2.42
C GLU A 156 -5.80 35.93 2.06
N ARG A 157 -7.04 35.43 2.10
CA ARG A 157 -8.25 36.26 1.90
C ARG A 157 -8.33 37.40 2.92
N GLU A 158 -8.09 37.12 4.19
CA GLU A 158 -8.11 38.13 5.25
C GLU A 158 -6.98 39.17 5.09
N TYR A 159 -5.79 38.72 4.70
CA TYR A 159 -4.66 39.60 4.41
C TYR A 159 -4.95 40.53 3.24
N MET A 160 -5.51 39.99 2.15
CA MET A 160 -5.90 40.79 0.98
C MET A 160 -6.97 41.82 1.33
N GLN A 161 -7.99 41.46 2.11
CA GLN A 161 -9.01 42.40 2.58
C GLN A 161 -8.41 43.50 3.46
N ARG A 162 -7.42 43.18 4.31
CA ARG A 162 -6.69 44.18 5.10
C ARG A 162 -5.94 45.16 4.21
N LEU A 163 -5.21 44.64 3.22
CA LEU A 163 -4.46 45.46 2.26
C LEU A 163 -5.39 46.34 1.40
N GLU A 164 -6.55 45.83 0.99
CA GLU A 164 -7.56 46.60 0.25
C GLU A 164 -8.15 47.73 1.10
N ARG A 165 -8.43 47.49 2.39
CA ARG A 165 -8.88 48.53 3.32
C ARG A 165 -7.83 49.63 3.50
N GLU A 166 -6.56 49.25 3.63
CA GLU A 166 -5.45 50.22 3.70
C GLU A 166 -5.27 51.00 2.39
N ARG A 167 -5.41 50.34 1.23
CA ARG A 167 -5.31 51.01 -0.08
C ARG A 167 -6.51 51.92 -0.35
N ALA A 168 -7.71 51.54 0.10
CA ALA A 168 -8.92 52.36 -0.01
C ALA A 168 -8.94 53.51 1.00
N GLY A 169 -8.22 53.35 2.13
CA GLY A 169 -8.07 54.35 3.18
C GLY A 169 -6.68 54.99 3.18
N GLU A 170 -6.39 55.89 2.24
CA GLU A 170 -5.79 57.17 2.61
C GLU A 170 -5.71 58.18 1.45
N LEU A 171 -6.07 59.42 1.77
CA LEU A 171 -5.35 60.63 1.37
C LEU A 171 -5.59 61.67 2.49
N PRO A 172 -4.73 61.75 3.53
CA PRO A 172 -4.75 62.84 4.47
C PRO A 172 -3.82 63.90 3.86
N GLY A 173 -4.44 64.96 3.36
CA GLY A 173 -3.87 66.23 2.93
C GLY A 173 -2.35 66.35 2.77
N THR A 174 -1.95 66.70 1.55
CA THR A 174 -0.78 67.54 1.30
C THR A 174 -0.78 68.75 2.25
N THR A 175 0.01 68.73 3.31
CA THR A 175 0.74 69.90 3.85
C THR A 175 1.63 69.48 5.02
N GLY A 176 2.92 69.78 4.91
CA GLY A 176 3.70 70.28 6.05
C GLY A 176 4.55 69.27 6.82
N THR A 177 5.86 69.37 6.56
CA THR A 177 6.99 69.19 7.50
C THR A 177 7.16 67.85 8.20
N GLY A 178 8.33 67.26 7.98
CA GLY A 178 8.71 65.96 8.48
C GLY A 178 8.72 65.83 10.00
N THR A 179 8.52 64.60 10.44
CA THR A 179 9.29 63.94 11.50
C THR A 179 8.90 62.47 11.43
N THR A 180 9.90 61.59 11.33
CA THR A 180 9.76 60.16 11.57
C THR A 180 9.74 59.94 13.08
N PRO A 181 8.64 59.47 13.69
CA PRO A 181 8.74 58.76 14.94
C PRO A 181 8.99 57.28 14.63
N ALA A 182 10.18 56.80 15.01
CA ALA A 182 10.45 55.38 15.12
C ALA A 182 9.44 54.73 16.08
N PRO A 183 8.88 53.55 15.79
CA PRO A 183 8.12 52.83 16.80
C PRO A 183 9.11 52.15 17.75
N ALA A 184 9.27 52.78 18.92
CA ALA A 184 9.66 52.07 20.13
C ALA A 184 8.49 51.19 20.61
N ASN A 185 8.86 50.07 21.23
CA ASN A 185 8.04 49.09 21.95
C ASN A 185 7.56 47.91 21.11
N THR A 186 8.39 46.87 21.11
CA THR A 186 8.02 45.46 21.00
C THR A 186 7.18 45.08 22.23
N PRO A 187 5.91 44.65 22.09
CA PRO A 187 5.29 43.77 23.07
C PRO A 187 5.67 42.34 22.69
N GLU A 188 6.54 41.78 23.51
CA GLU A 188 6.55 40.38 23.95
C GLU A 188 6.12 39.33 22.92
N GLU A 189 7.12 38.60 22.46
CA GLU A 189 7.04 37.23 21.97
C GLU A 189 6.10 36.42 22.88
N ALA A 190 4.85 36.25 22.46
CA ALA A 190 3.97 35.26 23.05
C ALA A 190 4.49 33.89 22.60
N GLU A 191 5.35 33.34 23.44
CA GLU A 191 5.86 31.97 23.41
C GLU A 191 4.73 31.00 22.99
N LEU A 192 4.79 30.54 21.73
CA LEU A 192 4.03 29.38 21.30
C LEU A 192 4.58 28.18 22.07
N PRO A 193 3.77 27.44 22.85
CA PRO A 193 4.26 26.26 23.53
C PRO A 193 4.75 25.24 22.50
N PRO A 194 5.83 24.48 22.80
CA PRO A 194 6.39 23.54 21.84
C PRO A 194 5.34 22.51 21.44
N LEU A 195 5.06 22.43 20.14
CA LEU A 195 4.21 21.40 19.56
C LEU A 195 4.93 20.06 19.72
N THR A 196 4.61 19.34 20.79
CA THR A 196 4.94 17.92 20.88
C THR A 196 4.06 17.16 19.89
N PRO A 197 4.62 16.22 19.13
CA PRO A 197 3.82 15.35 18.28
C PRO A 197 2.90 14.52 19.18
N ARG A 198 1.58 14.73 19.08
CA ARG A 198 0.62 13.79 19.64
C ARG A 198 0.69 12.53 18.79
N ARG A 199 1.18 11.45 19.43
CA ARG A 199 1.02 10.07 18.98
C ARG A 199 -0.44 9.72 18.80
#